data_AF-A0A180EZ59-F1
#
_entry.id   AF-A0A180EZ59-F1
#
_cell.length_a   1.000
_cell.length_b   1.000
_cell.length_c   1.000
_cell.angle_alpha   90.00
_cell.angle_beta   90.00
_cell.angle_gamma   90.00
#
_symmetry.space_group_name_H-M   'P 1'
#
loop_
_entity.id
_entity.type
_entity.pdbx_description
1 polymer ?
#
loop_
_entity_poly.entity_id
_entity_poly.type
_entity_poly.pdbx_seq_one_letter_code
_entity_poly.pdbx_strand_id
1 'polypeptide(L)'
;MVSLLNTKYVAYINARRPHVSPCIDVSNIKFEIIDDDYFDIQDLKPTIKQPLGAGSATYKNPTNKIIVFIDYENFLKQIPEDLTKELKRCDFIAYDLGGKSFFLFE
;
A
#
# COMPACT_ATOMS: atom_id res chain seq x y z
N MET A 1 -8.76 -3.98 7.47
CA MET A 1 -8.06 -2.99 6.64
C MET A 1 -6.75 -2.56 7.29
N VAL A 2 -6.78 -1.68 8.30
CA VAL A 2 -5.58 -1.18 9.02
C VAL A 2 -4.81 -2.28 9.80
N SER A 3 -5.53 -3.32 10.25
CA SER A 3 -4.96 -4.43 11.02
C SER A 3 -3.80 -5.14 10.32
N LEU A 4 -3.89 -5.50 9.04
CA LEU A 4 -2.83 -6.28 8.39
C LEU A 4 -1.56 -5.42 8.18
N LEU A 5 -1.75 -4.16 7.77
CA LEU A 5 -0.66 -3.21 7.55
C LEU A 5 0.10 -2.94 8.85
N ASN A 6 -0.63 -2.68 9.93
CA ASN A 6 -0.04 -2.48 11.26
C ASN A 6 0.61 -3.75 11.81
N THR A 7 -0.07 -4.89 11.74
CA THR A 7 0.42 -6.13 12.36
C THR A 7 1.59 -6.75 11.61
N LYS A 8 1.70 -6.54 10.29
CA LYS A 8 2.76 -7.14 9.48
C LYS A 8 3.80 -6.11 9.06
N TYR A 9 3.38 -5.08 8.33
CA TYR A 9 4.34 -4.19 7.67
C TYR A 9 4.93 -3.16 8.63
N VAL A 10 4.13 -2.55 9.51
CA VAL A 10 4.63 -1.65 10.56
C VAL A 10 5.48 -2.42 11.58
N ALA A 11 5.05 -3.63 11.95
CA ALA A 11 5.86 -4.51 12.79
C ALA A 11 7.23 -4.84 12.15
N TYR A 12 7.26 -5.13 10.83
CA TYR A 12 8.49 -5.31 10.08
C TYR A 12 9.37 -4.04 10.09
N ILE A 13 8.78 -2.87 9.87
CA ILE A 13 9.50 -1.58 9.88
C ILE A 13 10.14 -1.34 11.26
N ASN A 14 9.37 -1.51 12.34
CA ASN A 14 9.87 -1.39 13.71
C ASN A 14 11.03 -2.38 13.99
N ALA A 15 10.91 -3.63 13.53
CA ALA A 15 11.92 -4.65 13.74
C ALA A 15 13.26 -4.36 13.03
N ARG A 16 13.25 -3.59 11.93
CA ARG A 16 14.49 -3.18 11.25
C ARG A 16 15.32 -2.18 12.06
N ARG A 17 14.69 -1.43 12.97
CA ARG A 17 15.33 -0.36 13.75
C ARG A 17 14.90 -0.41 15.21
N PRO A 18 15.31 -1.44 15.97
CA PRO A 18 14.87 -1.65 17.34
C PRO A 18 15.33 -0.57 18.34
N HIS A 19 16.27 0.29 17.94
CA HIS A 19 16.78 1.40 18.75
C HIS A 19 16.01 2.71 18.56
N VAL A 20 15.10 2.77 17.58
CA VAL A 20 14.25 3.94 17.33
C VAL A 20 12.89 3.70 17.99
N SER A 21 12.26 4.75 18.50
CA SER A 21 10.91 4.65 19.07
C SER A 21 9.96 4.02 18.05
N PRO A 22 9.23 2.95 18.41
CA PRO A 22 8.41 2.22 17.45
C PRO A 22 7.19 3.04 17.01
N CYS A 23 6.78 2.85 15.76
CA CYS A 23 5.49 3.31 15.25
C CYS A 23 4.40 2.38 15.78
N ILE A 24 3.43 2.92 16.52
CA ILE A 24 2.40 2.12 17.21
C ILE A 24 1.16 1.92 16.32
N ASP A 25 0.75 2.95 15.58
CA ASP A 25 -0.44 2.89 14.74
C ASP A 25 -0.33 3.82 13.52
N VAL A 26 -1.01 3.44 12.45
CA VAL A 26 -1.07 4.13 11.17
C VAL A 26 -2.54 4.14 10.73
N SER A 27 -3.21 5.28 10.91
CA SER A 27 -4.67 5.35 10.78
C SER A 27 -5.16 6.16 9.59
N ASN A 28 -4.41 7.19 9.17
CA ASN A 28 -4.82 8.10 8.10
C ASN A 28 -4.11 7.77 6.78
N ILE A 29 -4.47 6.61 6.22
CA ILE A 29 -3.87 6.07 5.00
C ILE A 29 -4.85 6.28 3.83
N LYS A 30 -4.36 6.84 2.73
CA LYS A 30 -5.09 6.91 1.46
C LYS A 30 -5.07 5.53 0.80
N PHE A 31 -6.26 4.99 0.55
CA PHE A 31 -6.44 3.69 -0.10
C PHE A 31 -7.67 3.67 -0.99
N GLU A 32 -7.71 2.71 -1.91
CA GLU A 32 -8.87 2.37 -2.71
C GLU A 32 -9.11 0.87 -2.69
N ILE A 33 -10.40 0.50 -2.67
CA ILE A 33 -10.85 -0.88 -2.84
C ILE A 33 -11.29 -1.04 -4.28
N ILE A 34 -10.70 -2.00 -4.98
CA ILE A 34 -10.92 -2.24 -6.40
C ILE A 34 -11.21 -3.73 -6.60
N ASP A 35 -12.29 -4.04 -7.32
CA ASP A 35 -12.74 -5.39 -7.63
C ASP A 35 -12.90 -5.67 -9.15
N ASP A 36 -12.62 -4.67 -9.99
CA ASP A 36 -12.63 -4.78 -11.45
C ASP A 36 -11.64 -5.83 -11.98
N ASP A 37 -12.04 -6.52 -13.06
CA ASP A 37 -11.19 -7.47 -13.79
C ASP A 37 -9.96 -6.82 -14.41
N TYR A 38 -10.12 -5.60 -14.93
CA TYR A 38 -9.10 -4.83 -15.63
C TYR A 38 -9.26 -3.35 -15.30
N PHE A 39 -8.18 -2.74 -14.84
CA PHE A 39 -8.14 -1.32 -14.55
C PHE A 39 -6.70 -0.82 -14.67
N ASP A 40 -6.54 0.47 -14.91
CA ASP A 40 -5.23 1.08 -14.79
C ASP A 40 -5.05 1.68 -13.39
N ILE A 41 -3.80 1.81 -12.97
CA ILE A 41 -3.39 2.51 -11.76
C ILE A 41 -2.45 3.66 -12.13
N GLN A 42 -2.49 4.74 -11.34
CA GLN A 42 -1.58 5.88 -11.53
C GLN A 42 -1.25 6.59 -10.23
N ASP A 43 0.03 6.87 -10.03
CA ASP A 43 0.51 7.61 -8.85
C ASP A 43 0.24 9.12 -9.00
N LEU A 44 0.21 9.83 -7.87
CA LEU A 44 0.01 11.28 -7.76
C LEU A 44 -1.32 11.79 -8.33
N LYS A 45 -2.33 10.90 -8.44
CA LYS A 45 -3.70 11.23 -8.82
C LYS A 45 -4.64 11.28 -7.62
N PRO A 46 -5.79 12.00 -7.72
CA PRO A 46 -6.81 11.99 -6.68
C PRO A 46 -7.27 10.58 -6.34
N THR A 47 -7.47 9.75 -7.37
CA THR A 47 -7.77 8.33 -7.25
C THR A 47 -6.60 7.46 -7.72
N ILE A 48 -6.41 6.29 -7.11
CA ILE A 48 -5.42 5.30 -7.55
C ILE A 48 -5.91 4.64 -8.84
N LYS A 49 -7.14 4.15 -8.84
CA LYS A 49 -7.79 3.56 -10.01
C LYS A 49 -8.01 4.62 -11.08
N GLN A 50 -7.63 4.28 -12.30
CA GLN A 50 -7.85 5.06 -13.51
C GLN A 50 -8.64 4.23 -14.55
N PRO A 51 -9.35 4.91 -15.46
CA PRO A 51 -9.89 4.26 -16.66
C PRO A 51 -8.79 3.56 -17.46
N LEU A 52 -9.13 2.48 -18.15
CA LEU A 52 -8.20 1.78 -19.03
C LEU A 52 -7.62 2.72 -20.12
N GLY A 53 -6.31 2.66 -20.30
CA GLY A 53 -5.54 3.52 -21.20
C GLY A 53 -5.18 4.89 -20.62
N ALA A 54 -5.56 5.19 -19.37
CA ALA A 54 -5.30 6.49 -18.74
C ALA A 54 -4.24 6.45 -17.64
N GLY A 55 -3.92 5.27 -17.10
CA GLY A 55 -2.92 5.14 -16.04
C GLY A 55 -1.52 4.77 -16.54
N SER A 56 -0.59 4.60 -15.60
CA SER A 56 0.80 4.25 -15.89
C SER A 56 1.04 2.75 -15.95
N ALA A 57 0.17 1.96 -15.31
CA ALA A 57 0.22 0.50 -15.34
C ALA A 57 -1.18 -0.09 -15.41
N THR A 58 -1.34 -1.17 -16.17
CA THR A 58 -2.59 -1.94 -16.22
C THR A 58 -2.51 -3.11 -15.25
N TYR A 59 -3.46 -3.17 -14.32
CA TYR A 59 -3.64 -4.31 -13.43
C TYR A 59 -4.69 -5.26 -14.00
N LYS A 60 -4.38 -6.56 -13.96
CA LYS A 60 -5.29 -7.63 -14.35
C LYS A 60 -5.64 -8.47 -13.13
N ASN A 61 -6.92 -8.50 -12.79
CA ASN A 61 -7.51 -9.21 -11.66
C ASN A 61 -8.51 -10.27 -12.17
N PRO A 62 -8.04 -11.38 -12.76
CA PRO A 62 -8.89 -12.31 -13.51
C PRO A 62 -9.90 -13.09 -12.65
N THR A 63 -9.83 -12.96 -11.33
CA THR A 63 -10.71 -13.64 -10.38
C THR A 63 -11.58 -12.65 -9.59
N ASN A 64 -11.60 -11.37 -9.99
CA ASN A 64 -12.35 -10.29 -9.35
C ASN A 64 -12.16 -10.27 -7.83
N LYS A 65 -10.90 -10.45 -7.42
CA LYS A 65 -10.55 -10.33 -6.01
C LYS A 65 -10.83 -8.92 -5.56
N ILE A 66 -11.29 -8.77 -4.34
CA ILE A 66 -11.40 -7.46 -3.72
C ILE A 66 -10.01 -7.06 -3.24
N ILE A 67 -9.34 -6.19 -4.00
CA ILE A 67 -7.97 -5.77 -3.73
C ILE A 67 -7.99 -4.36 -3.15
N VAL A 68 -7.23 -4.14 -2.09
CA VAL A 68 -6.98 -2.81 -1.55
C VAL A 68 -5.65 -2.32 -2.07
N PHE A 69 -5.63 -1.16 -2.72
CA PHE A 69 -4.42 -0.41 -3.06
C PHE A 69 -4.23 0.73 -2.07
N ILE A 70 -3.01 0.91 -1.59
CA ILE A 70 -2.60 1.96 -0.66
C ILE A 70 -1.53 2.80 -1.35
N ASP A 71 -1.68 4.11 -1.28
CA ASP A 71 -0.66 5.09 -1.65
C ASP A 71 0.52 4.98 -0.66
N TYR A 72 1.66 4.53 -1.16
CA TYR A 72 2.81 4.18 -0.32
C TYR A 72 3.44 5.42 0.33
N GLU A 73 3.57 6.52 -0.41
CA GLU A 73 4.12 7.77 0.12
C GLU A 73 3.21 8.38 1.17
N ASN A 74 1.89 8.30 0.99
CA ASN A 74 0.93 8.69 2.02
C ASN A 74 1.08 7.83 3.28
N PHE A 75 1.28 6.51 3.12
CA PHE A 75 1.55 5.61 4.24
C PHE A 75 2.86 5.96 4.96
N LEU A 76 3.96 6.18 4.24
CA LEU A 76 5.25 6.52 4.85
C LEU A 76 5.22 7.82 5.66
N LYS A 77 4.42 8.81 5.24
CA LYS A 77 4.25 10.07 5.98
C LYS A 77 3.66 9.91 7.38
N GLN A 78 2.99 8.78 7.64
CA GLN A 78 2.44 8.45 8.94
C GLN A 78 3.47 7.76 9.86
N ILE A 79 4.62 7.37 9.33
CA ILE A 79 5.67 6.67 10.07
C ILE A 79 6.80 7.66 10.38
N PRO A 80 7.37 7.64 11.61
CA PRO A 80 8.56 8.42 11.93
C PRO A 80 9.69 8.22 10.91
N GLU A 81 10.26 9.31 10.41
CA GLU A 81 11.30 9.29 9.37
C GLU A 81 12.51 8.41 9.74
N ASP A 82 12.88 8.41 11.03
CA ASP A 82 13.96 7.56 11.54
C ASP A 82 13.68 6.06 11.41
N LEU A 83 12.43 5.64 11.28
CA LEU A 83 12.07 4.25 10.99
C LEU A 83 12.06 3.94 9.49
N THR A 84 11.91 4.95 8.64
CA THR A 84 11.76 4.77 7.19
C THR A 84 13.04 5.02 6.40
N LYS A 85 14.13 5.54 7.00
CA LYS A 85 15.40 5.68 6.24
C LYS A 85 15.83 4.31 5.71
N GLU A 86 16.32 4.30 4.47
CA GLU A 86 16.76 3.09 3.76
C GLU A 86 15.65 2.04 3.55
N LEU A 87 14.35 2.38 3.68
CA LEU A 87 13.31 1.57 3.05
C LEU A 87 13.39 1.74 1.53
N LYS A 88 13.32 0.62 0.81
CA LYS A 88 13.05 0.64 -0.62
C LYS A 88 11.67 1.25 -0.82
N ARG A 89 11.57 2.24 -1.70
CA ARG A 89 10.30 2.89 -2.04
C ARG A 89 9.61 2.16 -3.18
N CYS A 90 8.29 2.19 -3.15
CA CYS A 90 7.38 1.70 -4.18
C CYS A 90 6.24 2.71 -4.31
N ASP A 91 5.46 2.65 -5.37
CA ASP A 91 4.34 3.57 -5.58
C ASP A 91 3.12 3.13 -4.76
N PHE A 92 2.87 1.81 -4.72
CA PHE A 92 1.69 1.25 -4.07
C PHE A 92 1.98 0.01 -3.24
N ILE A 93 1.21 -0.16 -2.17
CA ILE A 93 1.01 -1.45 -1.50
C ILE A 93 -0.35 -1.97 -1.94
N ALA A 94 -0.44 -3.20 -2.45
CA ALA A 94 -1.74 -3.85 -2.61
C ALA A 94 -1.87 -5.13 -1.79
N TYR A 95 -3.08 -5.43 -1.34
CA TYR A 95 -3.40 -6.70 -0.70
C TYR A 95 -4.80 -7.17 -1.05
N ASP A 96 -4.93 -8.48 -1.22
CA ASP A 96 -6.19 -9.16 -1.46
C ASP A 96 -6.98 -9.26 -0.15
N LEU A 97 -8.25 -8.84 -0.09
CA LEU A 97 -9.06 -9.05 1.12
C LEU A 97 -9.45 -10.52 1.33
N GLY A 98 -9.39 -11.34 0.29
CA GLY A 98 -9.55 -12.79 0.37
C GLY A 98 -8.28 -13.53 0.78
N GLY A 99 -7.10 -12.90 0.70
CA GLY A 99 -5.79 -13.53 0.94
C GLY A 99 -4.89 -12.72 1.89
N LYS A 100 -4.19 -13.35 2.83
CA LYS A 100 -3.34 -12.64 3.82
C LYS A 100 -1.98 -12.18 3.26
N SER A 101 -1.94 -11.60 2.05
CA SER A 101 -0.71 -11.31 1.31
C SER A 101 -0.64 -9.85 0.86
N PHE A 102 0.58 -9.30 0.84
CA PHE A 102 0.88 -7.97 0.29
C PHE A 102 1.76 -8.06 -0.95
N PHE A 103 1.60 -7.07 -1.82
CA PHE A 103 2.40 -6.85 -3.01
C PHE A 103 2.85 -5.39 -3.01
N LEU A 104 4.11 -5.16 -3.38
CA LEU A 104 4.66 -3.82 -3.58
C LEU A 104 4.77 -3.59 -5.09
N PHE A 105 4.29 -2.45 -5.57
CA PHE A 105 4.33 -2.09 -6.99
C PHE A 105 5.28 -0.90 -7.18
N GLU A 106 6.28 -1.11 -8.04
CA GLU A 106 7.26 -0.10 -8.50
C GLU A 106 6.90 0.46 -9.87
#